data_AF-A0A6J4XWY8-F1
#
_entry.id   AF-A0A6J4XWY8-F1
#
_cell.length_a   1.000
_cell.length_b   1.000
_cell.length_c   1.000
_cell.angle_alpha   90.00
_cell.angle_beta   90.00
_cell.angle_gamma   90.00
#
_symmetry.space_group_name_H-M   'P 1'
#
loop_
_entity.id
_entity.type
_entity.pdbx_description
1 polymer ?
#
loop_
_entity_poly.entity_id
_entity_poly.type
_entity_poly.pdbx_seq_one_letter_code
_entity_poly.pdbx_strand_id
1 'polypeptide(L)' 'MLEHVFRKFPKHIEAIQALLQEDASFREICADYGEICIWLDSHDRSEGRSNKECNIAREVIRELEDEINQKLKEYQ' A
#
# COMPACT_ATOMS: atom_id res chain seq x y z
N MET A 1 5.09 9.09 0.42
CA MET A 1 3.95 8.27 -0.03
C MET A 1 4.38 6.87 -0.47
N LEU A 2 5.28 6.70 -1.44
CA LEU A 2 5.67 5.35 -1.94
C LEU A 2 6.64 4.55 -1.04
N GLU A 3 7.23 5.16 -0.02
CA GLU A 3 8.16 4.46 0.90
C GLU A 3 7.51 3.24 1.56
N HIS A 4 6.22 3.31 1.89
CA HIS A 4 5.50 2.16 2.46
C HIS A 4 5.42 0.99 1.48
N VAL A 5 5.16 1.27 0.20
CA VAL A 5 5.11 0.27 -0.88
C VAL A 5 6.49 -0.37 -1.07
N PHE A 6 7.55 0.42 -1.20
CA PHE A 6 8.91 -0.11 -1.38
C PHE A 6 9.40 -0.89 -0.16
N ARG A 7 9.04 -0.45 1.05
CA ARG A 7 9.36 -1.18 2.28
C ARG A 7 8.62 -2.51 2.36
N LYS A 8 7.38 -2.57 1.87
CA LYS A 8 6.58 -3.81 1.86
C LYS A 8 7.03 -4.78 0.78
N PHE A 9 7.43 -4.27 -0.39
CA PHE A 9 7.78 -5.05 -1.58
C PHE A 9 9.23 -4.82 -2.05
N PRO A 10 10.25 -5.01 -1.20
CA PRO A 10 11.64 -4.65 -1.53
C PRO A 10 12.23 -5.50 -2.66
N LYS A 11 11.65 -6.69 -2.92
CA LYS A 11 12.09 -7.58 -4.01
C LYS A 11 11.58 -7.16 -5.39
N HIS A 12 10.62 -6.24 -5.44
CA HIS A 12 9.94 -5.86 -6.68
C HIS A 12 10.16 -4.39 -7.03
N ILE A 13 11.17 -3.73 -6.47
CA ILE A 13 11.39 -2.28 -6.64
C ILE A 13 11.44 -1.88 -8.12
N GLU A 14 12.17 -2.62 -8.95
CA GLU A 14 12.28 -2.31 -10.38
C GLU A 14 10.94 -2.44 -11.10
N ALA A 15 10.19 -3.52 -10.85
CA ALA A 15 8.86 -3.73 -11.43
C ALA A 15 7.85 -2.66 -10.95
N ILE A 16 7.89 -2.30 -9.67
CA ILE A 16 7.07 -1.23 -9.11
C ILE A 16 7.41 0.10 -9.79
N GLN A 17 8.69 0.43 -9.95
CA GLN A 17 9.11 1.66 -10.63
C GLN A 17 8.64 1.72 -12.09
N ALA A 18 8.73 0.60 -12.81
CA ALA A 18 8.26 0.54 -14.18
C ALA A 18 6.73 0.69 -14.27
N LEU A 19 5.98 -0.08 -13.46
CA LEU A 19 4.51 0.04 -13.39
C LEU A 19 4.04 1.43 -12.96
N LEU A 20 4.78 2.12 -12.08
CA LEU A 20 4.47 3.50 -11.71
C LEU A 20 4.61 4.48 -12.90
N GLN A 21 5.43 4.18 -13.90
CA GLN A 21 5.54 5.01 -15.10
C GLN A 21 4.51 4.64 -16.16
N GLU A 22 4.17 3.35 -16.26
CA GLU A 22 3.36 2.78 -17.34
C GLU A 22 1.85 2.72 -17.02
N ASP A 23 1.48 2.46 -15.76
CA ASP A 23 0.09 2.21 -15.34
C ASP A 23 -0.39 3.31 -14.37
N ALA A 24 -1.38 4.11 -14.82
CA ALA A 24 -1.99 5.16 -14.01
C ALA A 24 -2.78 4.59 -12.82
N SER A 25 -3.49 3.47 -13.01
CA SER A 25 -4.25 2.82 -11.95
C SER A 25 -3.32 2.22 -10.89
N PHE A 26 -2.16 1.68 -11.29
CA PHE A 26 -1.16 1.20 -10.34
C PHE A 26 -0.60 2.34 -9.45
N ARG A 27 -0.42 3.54 -10.02
CA ARG A 27 -0.05 4.72 -9.25
C ARG A 27 -1.11 5.09 -8.21
N GLU A 28 -2.39 5.05 -8.57
CA GLU A 28 -3.50 5.33 -7.64
C GLU A 28 -3.52 4.31 -6.50
N ILE A 29 -3.43 3.01 -6.81
CA ILE A 29 -3.36 1.94 -5.79
C ILE A 29 -2.19 2.16 -4.82
N CYS A 30 -1.01 2.50 -5.33
CA CYS A 30 0.16 2.77 -4.50
C CYS A 30 0.02 4.05 -3.67
N ALA A 31 -0.69 5.07 -4.17
CA ALA A 31 -0.98 6.29 -3.44
C ALA A 31 -1.96 6.02 -2.29
N ASP A 32 -3.08 5.37 -2.57
CA ASP A 32 -4.11 4.98 -1.59
C ASP A 32 -3.49 4.12 -0.47
N TYR A 33 -2.66 3.14 -0.85
CA TYR A 33 -1.92 2.32 0.11
C TYR A 33 -1.04 3.16 1.05
N GLY A 34 -0.29 4.11 0.48
CA GLY A 34 0.57 5.01 1.22
C GLY A 34 -0.20 5.91 2.19
N GLU A 35 -1.33 6.48 1.75
CA GLU A 35 -2.17 7.34 2.57
C GLU A 35 -2.79 6.60 3.75
N ILE A 36 -3.32 5.39 3.53
CA ILE A 36 -3.90 4.58 4.60
C ILE A 36 -2.82 4.13 5.59
N CYS A 37 -1.62 3.81 5.12
CA CYS A 37 -0.48 3.50 6.00
C CYS A 37 -0.10 4.70 6.90
N ILE A 38 -0.04 5.91 6.35
CA ILE A 38 0.27 7.13 7.10
C ILE A 38 -0.83 7.43 8.13
N TRP A 39 -2.09 7.28 7.72
CA TRP A 39 -3.24 7.46 8.60
C TRP A 39 -3.19 6.45 9.77
N LEU A 40 -2.92 5.17 9.49
CA LEU A 40 -2.79 4.14 10.52
C LEU A 40 -1.62 4.40 11.48
N ASP A 41 -0.44 4.80 10.99
CA ASP A 41 0.71 5.11 11.85
C ASP A 41 0.43 6.33 12.76
N SER A 42 -0.31 7.33 12.24
CA SER A 42 -0.70 8.51 13.02
C SER A 42 -1.78 8.21 14.05
N HIS A 43 -2.74 7.34 13.71
CA HIS A 43 -3.88 7.00 14.55
C HIS A 43 -3.51 5.99 15.66
N ASP A 44 -2.67 4.99 15.35
CA ASP A 44 -2.19 4.00 16.33
C ASP A 44 -1.37 4.64 17.47
N ARG A 45 -0.69 5.76 17.18
CA ARG A 45 0.06 6.54 18.17
C ARG A 45 -0.81 7.43 19.06
N SER A 46 -2.02 7.77 18.62
CA SER A 46 -2.87 8.77 19.28
C SER A 46 -3.93 8.13 20.19
N GLU A 47 -4.45 6.96 19.83
CA GLU A 47 -5.52 6.28 20.58
C GLU A 47 -5.15 4.82 20.82
N GLY A 48 -4.78 4.49 22.06
CA GLY A 48 -4.30 3.16 22.44
C GLY A 48 -5.22 2.03 21.96
N ARG A 49 -4.68 1.22 21.04
CA ARG A 49 -5.09 -0.13 20.61
C ARG A 49 -6.58 -0.40 20.36
N SER A 50 -6.84 -0.74 19.10
CA SER A 50 -8.01 -1.48 18.59
C SER A 50 -9.29 -0.66 18.45
N ASN A 51 -9.20 0.46 17.75
CA ASN A 51 -10.37 1.11 17.19
C ASN A 51 -10.87 0.33 15.95
N LYS A 52 -12.19 0.23 15.78
CA LYS A 52 -12.85 -0.47 14.66
C LYS A 52 -12.35 0.05 13.31
N GLU A 53 -12.09 1.35 13.24
CA GLU A 53 -11.55 2.03 12.06
C GLU A 53 -10.14 1.55 11.71
N CYS A 54 -9.28 1.28 12.69
CA CYS A 54 -7.96 0.69 12.44
C CYS A 54 -8.06 -0.73 11.86
N ASN A 55 -9.06 -1.51 12.27
CA ASN A 55 -9.26 -2.85 11.72
C ASN A 55 -9.74 -2.78 10.28
N ILE A 56 -10.68 -1.88 9.96
CA ILE A 56 -11.13 -1.62 8.58
C ILE A 56 -9.95 -1.15 7.72
N ALA A 57 -9.15 -0.19 8.19
CA ALA A 57 -7.99 0.30 7.45
C ALA A 57 -6.95 -0.79 7.20
N ARG A 58 -6.76 -1.72 8.16
CA ARG A 58 -5.88 -2.89 7.97
C ARG A 58 -6.44 -3.89 6.96
N GLU A 59 -7.76 -4.05 6.87
CA GLU A 59 -8.39 -4.87 5.84
C GLU A 59 -8.21 -4.25 4.45
N VAL A 60 -8.47 -2.96 4.30
CA VAL A 60 -8.25 -2.23 3.03
C VAL A 60 -6.78 -2.29 2.61
N ILE A 61 -5.83 -2.14 3.54
CA ILE A 61 -4.40 -2.34 3.26
C ILE A 61 -4.12 -3.72 2.68
N ARG A 62 -4.75 -4.78 3.19
CA ARG A 62 -4.54 -6.13 2.67
C ARG A 62 -5.09 -6.27 1.26
N GLU A 63 -6.27 -5.72 0.98
CA GLU A 63 -6.86 -5.73 -0.37
C GLU A 63 -5.92 -5.01 -1.36
N LEU A 64 -5.42 -3.83 -1.01
CA LEU A 64 -4.45 -3.09 -1.83
C LEU A 64 -3.13 -3.86 -1.99
N GLU A 65 -2.65 -4.57 -0.97
CA GLU A 65 -1.46 -5.42 -1.08
C GLU A 65 -1.68 -6.58 -2.05
N ASP A 66 -2.85 -7.19 -2.05
CA ASP A 66 -3.21 -8.25 -3.00
C ASP A 66 -3.29 -7.71 -4.43
N GLU A 67 -3.89 -6.53 -4.64
CA GLU A 67 -3.93 -5.87 -5.95
C GLU A 67 -2.53 -5.51 -6.46
N ILE A 68 -1.67 -4.95 -5.62
CA ILE A 68 -0.28 -4.66 -5.96
C ILE A 68 0.45 -5.95 -6.33
N ASN A 69 0.30 -7.02 -5.54
CA ASN A 69 0.93 -8.31 -5.85
C ASN A 69 0.41 -8.91 -7.16
N GLN A 70 -0.88 -8.77 -7.46
CA GLN A 70 -1.45 -9.24 -8.71
C GLN A 70 -0.83 -8.51 -9.90
N LYS A 71 -0.79 -7.18 -9.86
CA LYS A 71 -0.15 -6.35 -10.89
C LYS A 71 1.33 -6.68 -11.07
N LEU A 72 2.05 -6.95 -9.98
CA LEU A 72 3.44 -7.36 -10.03
C LEU A 72 3.64 -8.74 -10.65
N LYS A 73 2.72 -9.70 -10.42
CA LYS A 73 2.75 -11.01 -11.07
C LYS A 73 2.43 -10.93 -12.56
N GLU A 74 1.53 -10.04 -12.97
CA GLU A 74 1.17 -9.83 -14.38
C GLU A 74 2.32 -9.19 -15.18
N TYR A 75 3.19 -8.42 -14.51
CA TYR A 75 4.35 -7.76 -15.12
C TYR A 75 5.59 -8.66 -15.26
N GLN A 76 5.66 -9.77 -14.50
CA GLN A 76 6.78 -10.73 -14.50
C GLN A 76 6.61 -11.82 -15.56
#